data_AF-A0A3P6U673-F1
#
_entry.id   AF-A0A3P6U673-F1
#
_cell.length_a   1.000
_cell.length_b   1.000
_cell.length_c   1.000
_cell.angle_alpha   90.00
_cell.angle_beta   90.00
_cell.angle_gamma   90.00
#
_symmetry.space_group_name_H-M   'P 1'
#
loop_
_entity.id
_entity.type
_entity.pdbx_description
1 polymer ?
#
loop_
_entity_poly.entity_id
_entity_poly.type
_entity_poly.pdbx_seq_one_letter_code
_entity_poly.pdbx_strand_id
1 'polypeptide(L)'
;MAELAHAIPAVDMINATSRLQIEAAEVRASKPNWGSYLRSQMIPQEDYNFISAYENAKSKEERDTVLAANDANGQAARTIVNLITNVAKDQNVRYVLTLLDDMLQ
;
A
#
# COMPACT_ATOMS: atom_id res chain seq x y z
N MET A 1 -10.80 38.66 15.53
CA MET A 1 -9.76 38.00 14.71
C MET A 1 -10.38 36.73 14.17
N ALA A 2 -10.76 36.71 12.89
CA ALA A 2 -11.33 35.53 12.25
C ALA A 2 -10.19 34.62 11.81
N GLU A 3 -10.19 33.37 12.30
CA GLU A 3 -9.33 32.31 11.80
C GLU A 3 -9.53 32.17 10.29
N LEU A 4 -8.44 32.38 9.54
CA LEU A 4 -8.30 31.96 8.15
C LEU A 4 -8.33 30.43 8.14
N ALA A 5 -9.53 29.85 8.12
CA ALA A 5 -9.73 28.49 7.67
C ALA A 5 -9.24 28.44 6.22
N HIS A 6 -8.06 27.86 6.02
CA HIS A 6 -7.45 27.61 4.72
C HIS A 6 -8.29 26.51 4.03
N ALA A 7 -9.48 26.87 3.55
CA ALA A 7 -10.30 26.01 2.74
C ALA A 7 -9.58 25.83 1.40
N ILE A 8 -8.93 24.68 1.23
CA ILE A 8 -8.30 24.30 -0.03
C ILE A 8 -9.42 24.29 -1.09
N PRO A 9 -9.33 25.10 -2.15
CA PRO A 9 -10.36 25.15 -3.20
C PRO A 9 -10.57 23.77 -3.83
N ALA A 10 -11.82 23.41 -4.13
CA ALA A 10 -12.16 22.11 -4.73
C ALA A 10 -11.42 21.84 -6.06
N VAL A 11 -11.12 22.90 -6.82
CA VAL A 11 -10.32 22.82 -8.06
C VAL A 11 -8.86 22.42 -7.77
N ASP A 12 -8.29 22.95 -6.69
CA ASP A 12 -6.93 22.60 -6.25
C ASP A 12 -6.89 21.17 -5.71
N MET A 13 -7.96 20.71 -5.04
CA MET A 13 -8.11 19.32 -4.62
C MET A 13 -8.16 18.35 -5.80
N ILE A 14 -8.94 18.65 -6.85
CA ILE A 14 -9.03 17.81 -8.05
C ILE A 14 -7.67 17.73 -8.77
N ASN A 15 -6.97 18.86 -8.89
CA ASN A 15 -5.65 18.91 -9.50
C ASN A 15 -4.60 18.16 -8.64
N ALA A 16 -4.69 18.28 -7.31
CA ALA A 16 -3.85 17.53 -6.38
C ALA A 16 -4.10 16.02 -6.43
N THR A 17 -5.37 15.58 -6.45
CA THR A 17 -5.73 14.16 -6.61
C THR A 17 -5.22 13.59 -7.93
N SER A 18 -5.31 14.35 -9.02
CA SER A 18 -4.75 13.96 -10.32
C SER A 18 -3.23 13.73 -10.23
N ARG A 19 -2.48 14.65 -9.61
CA ARG A 19 -1.03 14.50 -9.42
C ARG A 19 -0.68 13.31 -8.51
N LEU A 20 -1.40 13.13 -7.41
CA LEU A 20 -1.20 12.01 -6.49
C LEU A 20 -1.49 10.66 -7.17
N GLN A 21 -2.52 10.58 -8.02
CA GLN A 21 -2.82 9.38 -8.80
C GLN A 21 -1.72 9.05 -9.80
N ILE A 22 -1.18 10.07 -10.49
CA ILE A 22 -0.04 9.90 -11.41
C ILE A 22 1.18 9.37 -10.65
N GLU A 23 1.52 10.01 -9.53
CA GLU A 23 2.66 9.60 -8.70
C GLU A 23 2.48 8.20 -8.11
N ALA A 24 1.26 7.84 -7.70
CA ALA A 24 0.94 6.49 -7.25
C ALA A 24 1.06 5.45 -8.38
N ALA A 25 0.70 5.80 -9.61
CA ALA A 25 0.88 4.93 -10.77
C ALA A 25 2.37 4.71 -11.10
N GLU A 26 3.19 5.77 -11.02
CA GLU A 26 4.65 5.69 -11.18
C GLU A 26 5.29 4.81 -10.10
N VAL A 27 4.87 4.98 -8.84
CA VAL A 27 5.33 4.16 -7.72
C VAL A 27 4.96 2.69 -7.96
N ARG A 28 3.72 2.39 -8.38
CA ARG A 28 3.26 1.02 -8.67
C ARG A 28 4.08 0.35 -9.79
N ALA A 29 4.62 1.11 -10.74
CA ALA A 29 5.49 0.59 -11.79
C ALA A 29 6.86 0.09 -11.25
N SER A 30 7.28 0.55 -10.07
CA SER A 30 8.54 0.16 -9.42
C SER A 30 8.31 -0.80 -8.26
N LYS A 31 7.80 -2.00 -8.58
CA LYS A 31 7.49 -3.03 -7.59
C LYS A 31 8.75 -3.52 -6.83
N PRO A 32 8.75 -3.55 -5.49
CA PRO A 32 9.81 -4.15 -4.70
C PRO A 32 9.95 -5.65 -4.95
N ASN A 33 11.20 -6.15 -4.93
CA ASN A 33 11.45 -7.59 -5.00
C ASN A 33 11.28 -8.23 -3.61
N TRP A 34 10.05 -8.60 -3.25
CA TRP A 34 9.72 -9.22 -1.96
C TRP A 34 10.51 -10.51 -1.68
N GLY A 35 10.86 -11.28 -2.72
CA GLY A 35 11.67 -12.48 -2.57
C GLY A 35 13.08 -12.19 -2.05
N SER A 36 13.66 -11.03 -2.39
CA SER A 36 14.95 -10.62 -1.82
C SER A 36 14.83 -10.26 -0.34
N TYR A 37 13.75 -9.58 0.08
CA TYR A 37 13.50 -9.27 1.49
C TYR A 37 13.24 -10.51 2.33
N LEU A 38 12.56 -11.52 1.77
CA LEU A 38 12.38 -12.81 2.42
C LEU A 38 13.72 -13.52 2.61
N ARG A 39 14.53 -13.63 1.54
CA ARG A 39 15.85 -14.29 1.62
C ARG A 39 16.82 -13.59 2.57
N SER A 40 16.73 -12.27 2.69
CA SER A 40 17.51 -11.50 3.66
C SER A 40 16.91 -11.47 5.06
N GLN A 41 15.82 -12.22 5.30
CA GLN A 41 15.11 -12.30 6.58
C GLN A 41 14.59 -10.95 7.10
N MET A 42 14.38 -9.97 6.20
CA MET A 42 13.82 -8.66 6.56
C MET A 42 12.30 -8.70 6.73
N ILE A 43 11.65 -9.69 6.10
CA ILE A 43 10.23 -9.95 6.25
C ILE A 43 10.03 -11.45 6.53
N PRO A 44 9.07 -11.83 7.38
CA PRO A 44 8.77 -13.23 7.63
C PRO A 44 8.06 -13.89 6.43
N GLN A 45 8.05 -15.22 6.42
CA GLN A 45 7.41 -16.01 5.35
C GLN A 45 5.91 -15.71 5.22
N GLU A 46 5.20 -15.49 6.33
CA GLU A 46 3.77 -15.17 6.34
C GLU A 46 3.46 -13.86 5.61
N ASP A 47 4.26 -12.82 5.84
CA ASP A 47 4.12 -11.52 5.19
C ASP A 47 4.41 -11.63 3.69
N TYR A 48 5.46 -12.39 3.34
CA TYR A 48 5.77 -12.69 1.94
C TYR A 48 4.62 -13.43 1.24
N ASN A 49 4.04 -14.44 1.89
CA ASN A 49 2.95 -15.21 1.33
C ASN A 49 1.71 -14.33 1.10
N PHE A 50 1.35 -13.53 2.10
CA PHE A 50 0.21 -12.61 2.00
C PHE A 50 0.42 -11.58 0.90
N ILE A 51 1.54 -10.84 0.90
CA ILE A 51 1.77 -9.78 -0.08
C ILE A 51 1.83 -10.32 -1.51
N SER A 52 2.46 -11.49 -1.70
CA SER A 52 2.52 -12.14 -3.01
C SER A 52 1.13 -12.58 -3.48
N ALA A 53 0.28 -13.11 -2.59
CA ALA A 53 -1.08 -13.49 -2.94
C ALA A 53 -1.92 -12.27 -3.30
N TYR A 54 -1.85 -11.20 -2.50
CA TYR A 54 -2.59 -9.96 -2.72
C TYR A 54 -2.20 -9.28 -4.03
N GLU A 55 -0.90 -9.16 -4.33
CA GLU A 55 -0.44 -8.53 -5.57
C GLU A 55 -0.68 -9.36 -6.84
N ASN A 56 -0.86 -10.68 -6.70
CA ASN A 56 -1.19 -11.56 -7.82
C ASN A 56 -2.70 -11.56 -8.14
N ALA A 57 -3.54 -11.09 -7.22
CA ALA A 57 -4.97 -10.91 -7.44
C ALA A 57 -5.22 -9.76 -8.43
N LYS A 58 -5.85 -10.07 -9.57
CA LYS A 58 -6.03 -9.13 -10.68
C LYS A 58 -7.34 -8.36 -10.59
N SER A 59 -8.36 -8.96 -9.98
CA SER A 59 -9.68 -8.33 -9.82
C SER A 59 -9.92 -7.86 -8.38
N LYS A 60 -10.92 -6.99 -8.18
CA LYS A 60 -11.31 -6.55 -6.84
C LYS A 60 -11.82 -7.74 -6.02
N GLU A 61 -12.62 -8.60 -6.62
CA GLU A 61 -13.20 -9.78 -5.99
C GLU A 61 -12.11 -10.76 -5.51
N GLU A 62 -11.05 -10.95 -6.31
CA GLU A 62 -9.90 -11.77 -5.91
C GLU A 62 -9.15 -11.14 -4.73
N ARG A 63 -8.94 -9.82 -4.73
CA ARG A 63 -8.32 -9.10 -3.60
C ARG A 63 -9.17 -9.19 -2.34
N ASP A 64 -10.47 -8.96 -2.44
CA ASP A 64 -11.42 -9.08 -1.34
C ASP A 64 -11.41 -10.51 -0.76
N THR A 65 -11.28 -11.53 -1.61
CA THR A 65 -11.14 -12.93 -1.19
C THR A 65 -9.85 -13.16 -0.39
N VAL A 66 -8.72 -12.63 -0.86
CA VAL A 66 -7.44 -12.71 -0.13
C VAL A 66 -7.53 -12.00 1.21
N LEU A 67 -8.14 -10.82 1.26
CA LEU A 67 -8.34 -10.05 2.50
C LEU A 67 -9.24 -10.82 3.48
N ALA A 68 -10.40 -11.30 3.03
CA ALA A 68 -11.33 -12.05 3.87
C ALA A 68 -10.72 -13.33 4.45
N ALA A 69 -9.91 -14.05 3.67
CA ALA A 69 -9.19 -15.24 4.15
C ALA A 69 -8.14 -14.94 5.24
N ASN A 70 -7.74 -13.68 5.37
CA ASN A 70 -6.66 -13.18 6.24
C ASN A 70 -7.15 -12.14 7.27
N ASP A 71 -8.46 -11.99 7.42
CA ASP A 71 -9.07 -11.00 8.31
C ASP A 71 -9.06 -11.46 9.77
N ALA A 72 -9.48 -12.70 10.01
CA ALA A 72 -9.63 -13.27 11.37
C ALA A 72 -8.32 -13.31 12.19
N ASN A 73 -7.16 -13.34 11.52
CA ASN A 73 -5.84 -13.34 12.14
C ASN A 73 -5.12 -11.98 12.02
N GLY A 74 -5.79 -10.96 11.48
CA GLY A 74 -5.23 -9.62 11.27
C GLY A 74 -3.98 -9.61 10.39
N GLN A 75 -3.79 -10.61 9.51
CA GLN A 75 -2.56 -10.77 8.73
C GLN A 75 -2.33 -9.60 7.78
N ALA A 76 -3.39 -9.06 7.16
CA ALA A 76 -3.26 -7.93 6.25
C ALA A 76 -2.64 -6.70 6.94
N ALA A 77 -3.25 -6.25 8.05
CA ALA A 77 -2.75 -5.11 8.81
C ALA A 77 -1.33 -5.36 9.36
N ARG A 78 -1.07 -6.56 9.90
CA ARG A 78 0.27 -6.92 10.40
C ARG A 78 1.31 -6.86 9.30
N THR A 79 1.01 -7.40 8.12
CA THR A 79 1.92 -7.41 6.98
C THR A 79 2.26 -5.98 6.57
N ILE A 80 1.25 -5.10 6.43
CA ILE A 80 1.49 -3.70 6.06
C ILE A 80 2.39 -2.98 7.09
N VAL A 81 2.12 -3.15 8.39
CA VAL A 81 2.95 -2.56 9.45
C VAL A 81 4.40 -3.06 9.38
N ASN A 82 4.59 -4.37 9.21
CA ASN A 82 5.91 -4.98 9.11
C ASN A 82 6.66 -4.50 7.86
N LEU A 83 5.99 -4.41 6.71
CA LEU A 83 6.60 -3.92 5.47
C LEU A 83 7.04 -2.47 5.61
N ILE A 84 6.20 -1.59 6.18
CA ILE A 84 6.57 -0.18 6.40
C ILE A 84 7.74 -0.05 7.38
N THR A 85 7.75 -0.85 8.44
CA THR A 85 8.75 -0.75 9.52
C THR A 85 10.11 -1.31 9.09
N ASN A 86 10.12 -2.46 8.41
CA ASN A 86 11.35 -3.19 8.12
C ASN A 86 11.95 -2.84 6.76
N VAL A 87 11.15 -2.35 5.81
CA VAL A 87 11.62 -2.04 4.46
C VAL A 87 12.03 -0.56 4.38
N ALA A 88 13.22 -0.27 4.91
CA ALA A 88 13.72 1.09 5.18
C ALA A 88 14.01 2.01 3.96
N LYS A 89 13.61 1.66 2.73
CA LYS A 89 13.80 2.54 1.56
C LYS A 89 12.52 3.30 1.25
N ASP A 90 12.64 4.62 1.10
CA ASP A 90 11.52 5.54 0.80
C ASP A 90 10.58 5.03 -0.29
N GLN A 91 11.13 4.64 -1.45
CA GLN A 91 10.37 4.10 -2.57
C GLN A 91 9.52 2.88 -2.19
N ASN A 92 10.04 1.98 -1.35
CA ASN A 92 9.31 0.78 -0.96
C ASN A 92 8.20 1.11 0.02
N VAL A 93 8.44 2.03 0.96
CA VAL A 93 7.41 2.51 1.87
C VAL A 93 6.28 3.13 1.07
N ARG A 94 6.60 4.00 0.10
CA ARG A 94 5.62 4.58 -0.82
C ARG A 94 4.83 3.52 -1.58
N TYR A 95 5.49 2.48 -2.07
CA TYR A 95 4.82 1.35 -2.73
C TYR A 95 3.84 0.64 -1.79
N VAL A 96 4.25 0.33 -0.56
CA VAL A 96 3.38 -0.30 0.44
C VAL A 96 2.18 0.59 0.76
N LEU A 97 2.35 1.92 0.81
CA LEU A 97 1.25 2.86 0.99
C LEU A 97 0.25 2.82 -0.18
N THR A 98 0.72 2.62 -1.42
CA THR A 98 -0.22 2.44 -2.55
C THR A 98 -1.02 1.14 -2.43
N LEU A 99 -0.42 0.07 -1.90
CA LEU A 99 -1.15 -1.18 -1.64
C LEU A 99 -2.16 -1.02 -0.50
N LEU A 100 -1.82 -0.26 0.54
CA LEU A 100 -2.74 0.05 1.63
C LEU A 100 -3.93 0.88 1.12
N ASP A 101 -3.69 1.89 0.28
CA ASP A 101 -4.75 2.64 -0.38
C ASP A 101 -5.67 1.73 -1.19
N ASP A 102 -5.11 0.81 -1.99
CA ASP A 102 -5.87 -0.16 -2.76
C ASP A 102 -6.70 -1.13 -1.89
N MET A 103 -6.27 -1.43 -0.66
CA MET A 103 -7.02 -2.27 0.29
C MET A 103 -8.22 -1.56 0.91
N LEU A 104 -8.22 -0.22 0.94
CA LEU A 104 -9.25 0.60 1.56
C LEU A 104 -10.35 1.03 0.58
N GLN A 105 -10.16 0.79 -0.73
CA GLN A 105 -11.09 1.10 -1.81
C GLN A 105 -12.05 -0.07 -2.14
#